data_AF-A0A2J0UCQ1-F1
#
_entry.id   AF-A0A2J0UCQ1-F1
#
_cell.length_a   1.000
_cell.length_b   1.000
_cell.length_c   1.000
_cell.angle_alpha   90.00
_cell.angle_beta   90.00
_cell.angle_gamma   90.00
#
_symmetry.space_group_name_H-M   'P 1'
#
loop_
_entity.id
_entity.type
_entity.pdbx_description
1 polymer ?
#
loop_
_entity_poly.entity_id
_entity_poly.type
_entity_poly.pdbx_seq_one_letter_code
_entity_poly.pdbx_strand_id
1 'polypeptide(L)'
;MAHEGGMTITPKVLYTAAAAAVLVSLLAWAVEWSGLAYVCPYCRVQRTVIGVLGLLTLFARPGGIVVPWLSYTMGAFAFVVAAMQHFNGWKRISAGDFSFNEQWYIDPWLLSGCAMLILVAQLMLVQAACRRRLH
;
A
#
# COMPACT_ATOMS: atom_id res chain seq x y z
N MET A 1 12.41 -32.04 -9.65
CA MET A 1 11.78 -31.13 -10.62
C MET A 1 11.11 -30.01 -9.84
N ALA A 2 11.79 -28.87 -9.69
CA ALA A 2 11.17 -27.71 -9.06
C ALA A 2 10.15 -27.16 -10.06
N HIS A 3 8.87 -27.19 -9.68
CA HIS A 3 7.82 -26.58 -10.47
C HIS A 3 8.12 -25.07 -10.50
N GLU A 4 8.66 -24.57 -11.62
CA GLU A 4 8.82 -23.14 -11.88
C GLU A 4 7.45 -22.53 -12.17
N GLY A 5 6.52 -22.65 -11.21
CA GLY A 5 5.28 -21.88 -11.18
C GLY A 5 5.53 -20.44 -10.75
N GLY A 6 6.64 -19.84 -11.18
CA GLY A 6 6.95 -18.45 -10.90
C GLY A 6 5.93 -17.58 -11.62
N MET A 7 5.10 -16.88 -10.86
CA MET A 7 4.19 -15.87 -11.41
C MET A 7 5.00 -14.91 -12.29
N THR A 8 4.84 -15.01 -13.61
CA THR A 8 5.63 -14.24 -14.58
C THR A 8 5.09 -12.81 -14.66
N ILE A 9 5.48 -11.96 -13.71
CA ILE A 9 5.14 -10.54 -13.74
C ILE A 9 6.02 -9.86 -14.80
N THR A 10 5.41 -9.47 -15.92
CA THR A 10 6.14 -8.75 -16.97
C THR A 10 6.67 -7.41 -16.44
N PRO A 11 7.82 -6.92 -16.93
CA PRO A 11 8.34 -5.63 -16.51
C PRO A 11 7.35 -4.48 -16.71
N LYS A 12 6.58 -4.51 -17.81
CA LYS A 12 5.54 -3.52 -18.09
C LYS A 12 4.46 -3.50 -17.00
N VAL A 13 3.95 -4.66 -16.60
CA VAL A 13 2.93 -4.77 -15.52
C VAL A 13 3.48 -4.28 -14.19
N LEU A 14 4.74 -4.61 -13.87
CA LEU A 14 5.35 -4.12 -12.64
C LEU A 14 5.46 -2.58 -12.62
N TYR A 15 6.03 -1.99 -13.67
CA TYR A 15 6.24 -0.54 -13.72
C TYR A 15 4.92 0.23 -13.76
N THR A 16 3.91 -0.29 -14.46
CA THR A 16 2.56 0.29 -14.48
C THR A 16 1.90 0.24 -13.10
N ALA A 17 1.97 -0.90 -12.39
CA ALA A 17 1.44 -1.01 -11.03
C ALA A 17 2.17 -0.08 -10.04
N ALA A 18 3.49 0.02 -10.15
CA ALA A 18 4.30 0.90 -9.32
C ALA A 18 3.96 2.39 -9.57
N ALA A 19 3.86 2.80 -10.83
CA ALA A 19 3.45 4.16 -11.21
C ALA A 19 2.01 4.47 -10.75
N ALA A 20 1.09 3.51 -10.89
CA ALA A 20 -0.28 3.65 -10.39
C ALA A 20 -0.32 3.87 -8.88
N ALA A 21 0.49 3.14 -8.11
CA ALA A 21 0.54 3.32 -6.66
C ALA A 21 1.10 4.71 -6.26
N VAL A 22 2.12 5.21 -6.97
CA VAL A 22 2.61 6.58 -6.78
C VAL A 22 1.50 7.59 -7.10
N LEU A 23 0.79 7.41 -8.21
CA LEU A 23 -0.32 8.28 -8.61
C LEU A 23 -1.43 8.29 -7.55
N VAL A 24 -1.83 7.12 -7.05
CA VAL A 24 -2.84 7.01 -5.98
C VAL A 24 -2.40 7.74 -4.71
N SER A 25 -1.14 7.63 -4.33
CA SER A 25 -0.57 8.36 -3.18
C SER A 25 -0.65 9.89 -3.37
N LEU A 26 -0.25 10.38 -4.56
CA LEU A 26 -0.29 11.80 -4.89
C LEU A 26 -1.72 12.34 -4.91
N LEU A 27 -2.65 11.61 -5.52
CA LEU A 27 -4.08 11.97 -5.52
C LEU A 27 -4.64 12.00 -4.09
N ALA A 28 -4.32 11.02 -3.26
CA ALA A 28 -4.77 11.01 -1.86
C ALA A 28 -4.20 12.16 -1.03
N TRP A 29 -2.96 12.60 -1.31
CA TRP A 29 -2.38 13.81 -0.72
C TRP A 29 -3.06 15.08 -1.23
N ALA A 30 -3.30 15.18 -2.54
CA ALA A 30 -3.98 16.32 -3.15
C ALA A 30 -5.40 16.51 -2.58
N VAL A 31 -6.14 15.41 -2.39
CA VAL A 31 -7.48 15.45 -1.79
C VAL A 31 -7.44 15.98 -0.36
N GLU A 32 -6.51 15.55 0.49
CA GLU A 32 -6.40 16.13 1.83
C GLU A 32 -5.98 17.60 1.79
N TRP A 33 -5.01 17.98 0.96
CA TRP A 33 -4.57 19.37 0.85
C TRP A 33 -5.66 20.31 0.32
N SER A 34 -6.58 19.80 -0.50
CA SER A 34 -7.75 20.55 -0.95
C SER A 34 -8.82 20.77 0.15
N GLY A 35 -8.65 20.16 1.32
CA GLY A 35 -9.63 20.19 2.41
C GLY A 35 -10.85 19.29 2.18
N LEU A 36 -10.89 18.53 1.08
CA LEU A 36 -11.97 17.60 0.75
C LEU A 36 -11.95 16.32 1.59
N ALA A 37 -10.82 16.00 2.23
CA ALA A 37 -10.71 14.89 3.18
C ALA A 37 -10.26 15.38 4.56
N TYR A 38 -10.79 14.74 5.60
CA TYR A 38 -10.40 14.99 6.98
C TYR A 38 -8.95 14.57 7.23
N VAL A 39 -8.29 15.25 8.16
CA VAL A 39 -6.92 14.94 8.56
C VAL A 39 -6.91 13.68 9.41
N CYS A 40 -6.32 12.61 8.90
CA CYS A 40 -6.24 11.33 9.61
C CYS A 40 -4.79 10.84 9.72
N PRO A 41 -4.22 10.71 10.93
CA PRO A 41 -2.83 10.30 11.09
C PRO A 41 -2.55 8.91 10.51
N TYR A 42 -3.50 7.97 10.64
CA TYR A 42 -3.41 6.64 10.03
C TYR A 42 -3.34 6.73 8.50
N CYS A 43 -4.23 7.51 7.88
CA CYS A 43 -4.26 7.71 6.43
C CYS A 43 -2.98 8.39 5.92
N ARG A 44 -2.42 9.36 6.67
CA ARG A 44 -1.16 10.02 6.30
C ARG A 44 -0.02 9.04 6.17
N VAL A 45 0.12 8.12 7.14
CA VAL A 45 1.14 7.06 7.09
C VAL A 45 0.89 6.15 5.89
N GLN A 46 -0.33 5.66 5.72
CA GLN A 46 -0.69 4.73 4.65
C GLN A 46 -0.39 5.31 3.27
N ARG A 47 -0.92 6.50 2.94
CA ARG A 47 -0.71 7.09 1.61
C ARG A 47 0.75 7.41 1.34
N THR A 48 1.50 7.84 2.36
CA THR A 48 2.93 8.15 2.21
C THR A 48 3.71 6.87 1.90
N VAL A 49 3.48 5.81 2.67
CA VAL A 49 4.19 4.56 2.46
C VAL A 49 3.77 3.89 1.15
N ILE A 50 2.51 3.97 0.74
CA ILE A 50 2.08 3.51 -0.59
C ILE A 50 2.88 4.21 -1.70
N GLY A 51 3.03 5.54 -1.62
CA GLY A 51 3.82 6.30 -2.57
C GLY A 51 5.29 5.91 -2.57
N VAL A 52 5.90 5.80 -1.39
CA VAL A 52 7.32 5.43 -1.26
C VAL A 52 7.58 4.00 -1.74
N LEU A 53 6.73 3.03 -1.42
CA LEU A 53 6.85 1.66 -1.93
C LEU A 53 6.70 1.62 -3.46
N GLY A 54 5.84 2.46 -4.03
CA GLY A 54 5.71 2.63 -5.48
C GLY A 54 7.01 3.11 -6.10
N LEU A 55 7.62 4.16 -5.55
CA LEU A 55 8.93 4.66 -5.99
C LEU A 55 10.04 3.61 -5.84
N LEU A 56 10.12 2.94 -4.69
CA LEU A 56 11.09 1.87 -4.46
C LEU A 56 10.95 0.72 -5.47
N THR A 57 9.71 0.41 -5.88
CA THR A 57 9.44 -0.60 -6.93
C THR A 57 9.94 -0.13 -8.30
N LEU A 58 9.75 1.15 -8.65
CA LEU A 58 10.24 1.73 -9.92
C LEU A 58 11.77 1.69 -10.03
N PHE A 59 12.47 1.85 -8.90
CA PHE A 59 13.94 1.82 -8.83
C PHE A 59 14.52 0.48 -8.37
N ALA A 60 13.70 -0.57 -8.28
CA ALA A 60 14.14 -1.88 -7.81
C ALA A 60 15.14 -2.51 -8.81
N ARG A 61 16.38 -2.70 -8.34
CA ARG A 61 17.44 -3.38 -9.08
C ARG A 61 17.67 -4.78 -8.50
N PRO A 62 17.79 -5.81 -9.34
CA PRO A 62 18.17 -7.14 -8.88
C PRO A 62 19.48 -7.13 -8.09
N GLY A 63 19.52 -7.89 -6.99
CA GLY A 63 20.72 -8.10 -6.18
C GLY A 63 21.05 -7.01 -5.13
N GLY A 64 20.31 -5.90 -5.09
CA GLY A 64 20.49 -4.87 -4.05
C GLY A 64 19.71 -5.16 -2.77
N ILE A 65 20.30 -4.91 -1.59
CA ILE A 65 19.65 -5.11 -0.29
C ILE A 65 18.81 -3.90 0.18
N VAL A 66 19.15 -2.70 -0.27
CA VAL A 66 18.55 -1.44 0.24
C VAL A 66 17.06 -1.36 -0.04
N VAL A 67 16.65 -1.62 -1.29
CA VAL A 67 15.23 -1.58 -1.69
C VAL A 67 14.38 -2.59 -0.91
N PRO A 68 14.69 -3.91 -0.88
CA PRO A 68 13.88 -4.86 -0.14
C PRO A 68 13.89 -4.58 1.38
N TRP A 69 15.02 -4.14 1.95
CA TRP A 69 15.10 -3.77 3.36
C TRP A 69 14.17 -2.60 3.70
N LEU A 70 14.28 -1.47 2.98
CA LEU A 70 13.40 -0.31 3.19
C LEU A 70 11.94 -0.67 2.97
N SER A 71 11.63 -1.44 1.92
CA SER A 71 10.26 -1.84 1.63
C SER A 71 9.66 -2.68 2.73
N TYR A 72 10.39 -3.65 3.29
CA TYR A 72 9.89 -4.44 4.41
C TYR A 72 9.69 -3.59 5.67
N THR A 73 10.65 -2.75 6.04
CA THR A 73 10.53 -1.92 7.24
C THR A 73 9.34 -0.96 7.15
N MET A 74 9.23 -0.22 6.05
CA MET A 74 8.16 0.76 5.88
C MET A 74 6.80 0.09 5.65
N GLY A 75 6.76 -0.96 4.82
CA GLY A 75 5.53 -1.68 4.52
C GLY A 75 4.96 -2.42 5.73
N ALA A 76 5.81 -3.02 6.57
CA ALA A 76 5.36 -3.65 7.81
C ALA A 76 4.76 -2.61 8.77
N PHE A 77 5.44 -1.47 8.96
CA PHE A 77 4.92 -0.38 9.79
C PHE A 77 3.57 0.14 9.28
N ALA A 78 3.47 0.46 7.99
CA ALA A 78 2.22 0.96 7.41
C ALA A 78 1.10 -0.08 7.46
N PHE A 79 1.41 -1.36 7.28
CA PHE A 79 0.42 -2.43 7.38
C PHE A 79 -0.12 -2.54 8.80
N VAL A 80 0.72 -2.46 9.83
CA VAL A 80 0.27 -2.42 11.23
C VAL A 80 -0.62 -1.20 11.48
N VAL A 81 -0.22 -0.02 11.01
CA VAL A 81 -1.03 1.20 11.16
C VAL A 81 -2.39 1.07 10.46
N ALA A 82 -2.44 0.47 9.27
CA ALA A 82 -3.67 0.21 8.54
C ALA A 82 -4.54 -0.84 9.25
N ALA A 83 -3.94 -1.93 9.72
CA ALA A 83 -4.63 -2.97 10.47
C ALA A 83 -5.22 -2.44 11.78
N MET A 84 -4.51 -1.55 12.49
CA MET A 84 -5.03 -0.89 13.69
C MET A 84 -6.25 -0.01 13.37
N GLN A 85 -6.19 0.80 12.31
CA GLN A 85 -7.34 1.61 11.89
C GLN A 85 -8.52 0.73 11.49
N HIS A 86 -8.28 -0.33 10.74
CA HIS A 86 -9.32 -1.26 10.30
C HIS A 86 -9.93 -2.00 11.49
N PHE A 87 -9.11 -2.47 12.43
CA PHE A 87 -9.57 -3.13 13.65
C PHE A 87 -10.35 -2.19 14.57
N ASN A 88 -10.00 -0.92 14.65
CA ASN A 88 -10.80 0.07 15.38
C ASN A 88 -12.22 0.22 14.79
N GLY A 89 -12.37 0.11 13.47
CA GLY A 89 -13.70 0.05 12.85
C GLY A 89 -14.46 -1.22 13.22
N TRP A 90 -13.80 -2.39 13.18
CA TRP A 90 -14.39 -3.64 13.67
C TRP A 90 -14.82 -3.57 15.13
N LYS A 91 -14.01 -2.95 16.00
CA LYS A 91 -14.35 -2.73 17.41
C LYS A 91 -15.63 -1.92 17.56
N ARG A 92 -15.83 -0.88 16.74
CA ARG A 92 -17.07 -0.08 16.73
C ARG A 92 -18.26 -0.89 16.21
N ILE A 93 -18.06 -1.72 15.19
CA ILE A 93 -19.10 -2.62 14.66
C ILE A 93 -19.56 -3.58 15.77
N SER A 94 -18.63 -4.21 16.46
CA SER A 94 -18.95 -5.14 17.56
C SER A 94 -19.60 -4.47 18.76
N ALA A 95 -19.33 -3.17 19.00
CA ALA A 95 -19.97 -2.41 20.06
C ALA A 95 -21.39 -1.92 19.71
N GLY A 96 -21.81 -2.02 18.45
CA GLY A 96 -23.08 -1.46 17.98
C GLY A 96 -23.05 0.06 17.68
N ASP A 97 -21.90 0.71 17.88
CA ASP A 97 -21.70 2.17 17.69
C ASP A 97 -21.12 2.52 16.30
N PHE A 98 -21.29 1.62 15.34
CA PHE A 98 -20.80 1.83 13.98
C PHE A 98 -21.84 2.56 13.14
N SER A 99 -21.41 3.69 12.59
CA SER A 99 -22.09 4.41 11.53
C SER A 99 -21.06 4.74 10.46
N PHE A 100 -21.43 4.52 9.20
CA PHE A 100 -20.67 5.08 8.09
C PHE A 100 -20.72 6.60 8.16
N ASN A 101 -19.64 7.25 7.74
CA ASN A 101 -19.69 8.68 7.43
C ASN A 101 -20.76 8.98 6.38
N GLU A 102 -21.28 10.23 6.36
CA GLU A 102 -22.22 10.71 5.32
C GLU A 102 -21.73 10.38 3.90
N GLN A 103 -20.43 10.48 3.70
CA GLN A 103 -19.74 10.05 2.50
C GLN A 103 -19.06 8.70 2.77
N TRP A 104 -19.82 7.61 2.62
CA TRP A 104 -19.37 6.25 2.94
C TRP A 104 -18.06 5.83 2.24
N TYR A 105 -17.77 6.39 1.06
CA TYR A 105 -16.58 6.06 0.26
C TYR A 105 -15.27 6.66 0.81
N ILE A 106 -15.34 7.64 1.71
CA ILE A 106 -14.17 8.15 2.46
C ILE A 106 -14.12 7.61 3.89
N ASP A 107 -14.91 6.58 4.19
CA ASP A 107 -14.96 6.00 5.52
C ASP A 107 -13.60 5.39 5.92
N PRO A 108 -13.08 5.72 7.13
CA PRO A 108 -11.78 5.22 7.57
C PRO A 108 -11.68 3.70 7.65
N TRP A 109 -12.76 2.97 7.94
CA TRP A 109 -12.75 1.51 8.00
C TRP A 109 -12.60 0.90 6.59
N LEU A 110 -13.30 1.46 5.60
CA LEU A 110 -13.22 1.02 4.22
C LEU A 110 -11.85 1.31 3.61
N LEU A 111 -11.38 2.56 3.74
CA LEU A 111 -10.11 2.99 3.17
C LEU A 111 -8.92 2.25 3.77
N SER A 112 -8.93 1.97 5.07
CA SER A 112 -7.87 1.21 5.73
C SER A 112 -7.79 -0.25 5.23
N GLY A 113 -8.95 -0.88 4.97
CA GLY A 113 -8.98 -2.20 4.32
C GLY A 113 -8.37 -2.19 2.92
N CYS A 114 -8.74 -1.20 2.09
CA CYS A 114 -8.13 -1.03 0.77
C CYS A 114 -6.62 -0.78 0.85
N ALA A 115 -6.18 0.05 1.80
CA ALA A 115 -4.77 0.34 2.01
C ALA A 115 -3.97 -0.92 2.40
N MET A 116 -4.51 -1.79 3.25
CA MET A 116 -3.87 -3.07 3.60
C MET A 116 -3.64 -3.94 2.36
N LEU A 117 -4.63 -4.06 1.48
CA LEU A 117 -4.51 -4.84 0.24
C LEU A 117 -3.44 -4.25 -0.69
N ILE A 118 -3.42 -2.92 -0.85
CA ILE A 118 -2.42 -2.23 -1.66
C ILE A 118 -1.01 -2.44 -1.08
N LEU A 119 -0.84 -2.30 0.24
CA LEU A 119 0.47 -2.47 0.89
C LEU A 119 1.01 -3.90 0.72
N VAL A 120 0.17 -4.92 0.90
CA VAL A 120 0.55 -6.32 0.67
C VAL A 120 0.93 -6.54 -0.80
N ALA A 121 0.10 -6.07 -1.74
CA ALA A 121 0.39 -6.19 -3.17
C ALA A 121 1.72 -5.51 -3.53
N GLN A 122 1.98 -4.31 -3.02
CA GLN A 122 3.24 -3.60 -3.27
C GLN A 122 4.45 -4.34 -2.69
N LEU A 123 4.35 -4.92 -1.49
CA LEU A 123 5.42 -5.72 -0.92
C LEU A 123 5.74 -6.93 -1.80
N MET A 124 4.73 -7.63 -2.30
CA MET A 124 4.91 -8.74 -3.25
C MET A 124 5.57 -8.27 -4.55
N LEU A 125 5.13 -7.14 -5.10
CA LEU A 125 5.67 -6.57 -6.33
C LEU A 125 7.14 -6.12 -6.19
N VAL A 126 7.51 -5.46 -5.09
CA VAL A 126 8.92 -5.11 -4.81
C VAL A 126 9.77 -6.37 -4.76
N GLN A 127 9.30 -7.42 -4.07
CA GLN A 127 10.06 -8.67 -3.96
C GLN A 127 10.24 -9.35 -5.31
N ALA A 128 9.18 -9.40 -6.13
CA ALA A 128 9.26 -9.90 -7.49
C ALA A 128 10.27 -9.06 -8.30
N ALA A 129 10.26 -7.73 -8.14
CA ALA A 129 11.18 -6.84 -8.83
C ALA A 129 12.65 -7.09 -8.48
N CYS A 130 12.96 -7.22 -7.18
CA CYS A 130 14.31 -7.41 -6.65
C CYS A 130 14.88 -8.83 -6.89
N ARG A 131 14.02 -9.84 -7.08
CA ARG A 131 14.42 -11.23 -7.33
C ARG A 131 14.48 -11.61 -8.81
N ARG A 132 14.13 -10.71 -9.74
CA ARG A 132 14.24 -10.98 -11.18
C ARG A 132 15.69 -11.30 -11.54
N ARG A 133 15.92 -12.44 -12.21
CA ARG A 133 17.23 -12.76 -12.79
C ARG A 133 17.46 -11.85 -13.99
N LEU A 134 18.61 -11.19 -14.02
CA LEU A 134 19.11 -10.56 -15.24
C LEU A 134 19.62 -11.72 -16.12
N HIS A 135 18.93 -12.00 -17.22
CA HIS A 135 19.42 -12.89 -18.27
C HIS A 135 20.37 -12.14 -19.19
#